data_AF-A0A846ST70-F1
#
_entry.id   AF-A0A846ST70-F1
#
_cell.length_a   1.000
_cell.length_b   1.000
_cell.length_c   1.000
_cell.angle_alpha   90.00
_cell.angle_beta   90.00
_cell.angle_gamma   90.00
#
_symmetry.space_group_name_H-M   'P 1'
#
loop_
_entity.id
_entity.type
_entity.pdbx_description
1 polymer ?
#
loop_
_entity_poly.entity_id
_entity_poly.type
_entity_poly.pdbx_seq_one_letter_code
_entity_poly.pdbx_strand_id
1 'polypeptide(L)'
;MAARFPQSMDECVYFTNRKDGKGKAVAWVFRELCPKCGKALMGKPVEKGKVKVRALEYVCPVCGHAVPKDAYEDTLTVNVQYTCKSCGTSGEVSQPYKRKTFQGVKAIVFECTGCHVKIPITKKMKDPKKKGDVDAEEL
;
A
#
# COMPACT_ATOMS: atom_id res chain seq x y z
N MET A 1 9.32 17.35 -5.22
CA MET A 1 10.30 16.50 -4.49
C MET A 1 10.02 15.08 -4.93
N ALA A 2 10.96 14.45 -5.66
CA ALA A 2 10.73 13.14 -6.25
C ALA A 2 10.68 12.06 -5.16
N ALA A 3 9.58 11.32 -5.07
CA ALA A 3 9.49 10.18 -4.16
C ALA A 3 10.54 9.11 -4.52
N ARG A 4 11.43 8.78 -3.58
CA ARG A 4 12.44 7.72 -3.78
C ARG A 4 11.76 6.40 -4.16
N PHE A 5 12.22 5.76 -5.23
CA PHE A 5 11.73 4.43 -5.63
C PHE A 5 12.46 3.35 -4.80
N PRO A 6 11.77 2.32 -4.30
CA PRO A 6 12.39 1.27 -3.49
C PRO A 6 13.37 0.45 -4.33
N GLN A 7 14.55 0.15 -3.77
CA GLN A 7 15.53 -0.72 -4.43
C GLN A 7 15.20 -2.20 -4.19
N SER A 8 14.59 -2.52 -3.04
CA SER A 8 14.09 -3.87 -2.73
C SER A 8 12.66 -3.88 -2.18
N MET A 9 11.95 -4.99 -2.41
CA MET A 9 10.64 -5.24 -1.79
C MET A 9 10.75 -5.41 -0.26
N ASP A 10 11.91 -5.77 0.26
CA ASP A 10 12.16 -5.88 1.70
C ASP A 10 12.07 -4.55 2.43
N GLU A 11 12.26 -3.44 1.72
CA GLU A 11 12.13 -2.09 2.27
C GLU A 11 10.69 -1.59 2.25
N CYS A 12 9.78 -2.33 1.58
CA CYS A 12 8.38 -1.94 1.45
C CYS A 12 7.47 -2.73 2.40
N VAL A 13 6.49 -2.03 2.96
CA VAL A 13 5.33 -2.63 3.63
C VAL A 13 4.32 -3.08 2.58
N TYR A 14 4.13 -2.24 1.57
CA TYR A 14 3.17 -2.44 0.52
C TYR A 14 3.79 -2.01 -0.80
N PHE A 15 3.68 -2.87 -1.80
CA PHE A 15 4.09 -2.57 -3.16
C PHE A 15 3.04 -3.14 -4.10
N THR A 16 2.59 -2.32 -5.04
CA THR A 16 1.68 -2.75 -6.10
C THR A 16 2.06 -2.03 -7.39
N ASN A 17 2.00 -2.77 -8.50
CA ASN A 17 2.29 -2.26 -9.82
C ASN A 17 1.16 -2.74 -10.73
N ARG A 18 0.32 -1.79 -11.16
CA ARG A 18 -0.80 -2.02 -12.06
C ARG A 18 -0.52 -1.39 -13.41
N LYS A 19 -0.85 -2.13 -14.47
CA LYS A 19 -0.83 -1.65 -15.84
C LYS A 19 -2.19 -1.96 -16.45
N ASP A 20 -2.93 -0.92 -16.82
CA ASP A 20 -4.27 -1.01 -17.36
C ASP A 20 -4.27 -0.36 -18.76
N GLY A 21 -3.84 -1.14 -19.75
CA GLY A 21 -3.65 -0.65 -21.13
C GLY A 21 -2.64 0.50 -21.20
N LYS A 22 -3.15 1.72 -21.49
CA LYS A 22 -2.36 2.97 -21.55
C LYS A 22 -2.07 3.59 -20.17
N GLY A 23 -2.80 3.19 -19.13
CA GLY A 23 -2.56 3.66 -17.76
C GLY A 23 -1.58 2.77 -17.01
N LYS A 24 -0.70 3.36 -16.21
CA LYS A 24 0.21 2.63 -15.32
C LYS A 24 0.10 3.25 -13.93
N ALA A 25 0.08 2.47 -12.87
CA ALA A 25 0.07 2.98 -11.50
C ALA A 25 0.93 2.08 -10.64
N VAL A 26 2.01 2.63 -10.12
CA VAL A 26 2.92 1.98 -9.19
C VAL A 26 2.77 2.67 -7.86
N ALA A 27 2.44 1.92 -6.82
CA ALA A 27 2.35 2.46 -5.47
C ALA A 27 3.19 1.65 -4.51
N TRP A 28 3.94 2.35 -3.67
CA TRP A 28 4.82 1.76 -2.69
C TRP A 28 4.77 2.52 -1.36
N VAL A 29 4.94 1.76 -0.29
CA VAL A 29 4.97 2.24 1.09
C VAL A 29 6.24 1.72 1.72
N PHE A 30 7.08 2.62 2.22
CA PHE A 30 8.31 2.24 2.91
C PHE A 30 8.01 1.69 4.30
N ARG A 31 8.84 0.76 4.77
CA ARG A 31 8.88 0.39 6.18
C ARG A 31 9.53 1.53 6.95
N GLU A 32 8.99 1.80 8.12
CA GLU A 32 9.62 2.72 9.06
C GLU A 32 10.65 1.97 9.90
N LEU A 33 11.68 2.72 10.30
CA LEU A 33 12.61 2.25 11.30
C LEU A 33 11.85 2.06 12.62
N CYS A 34 12.25 1.07 13.40
CA CYS A 34 11.63 0.84 14.69
C CYS A 34 11.68 2.12 15.55
N PRO A 35 10.54 2.64 16.03
CA PRO A 35 10.51 3.87 16.82
C PRO A 35 11.26 3.75 18.15
N LYS A 36 11.44 2.50 18.64
CA LYS A 36 12.12 2.21 19.91
C LYS A 36 13.63 2.08 19.78
N CYS A 37 14.13 1.43 18.71
CA CYS A 37 15.56 1.12 18.59
C CYS A 37 16.25 1.78 17.40
N GLY A 38 15.53 2.22 16.36
CA GLY A 38 16.09 2.83 15.16
C GLY A 38 17.01 1.95 14.32
N LYS A 39 17.24 0.68 14.72
CA LYS A 39 18.26 -0.21 14.12
C LYS A 39 17.73 -1.09 12.99
N ALA A 40 16.44 -1.41 13.00
CA ALA A 40 15.84 -2.30 12.02
C ALA A 40 14.47 -1.79 11.56
N LEU A 41 14.11 -2.15 10.33
CA LEU A 41 12.79 -1.91 9.76
C LEU A 41 11.74 -2.75 10.47
N MET A 42 10.59 -2.15 10.79
CA MET A 42 9.46 -2.90 11.33
C MET A 42 8.87 -3.82 10.26
N GLY A 43 8.57 -5.05 10.66
CA GLY A 43 8.04 -6.09 9.79
C GLY A 43 6.99 -6.93 10.50
N LYS A 44 6.39 -7.87 9.78
CA LYS A 44 5.50 -8.85 10.42
C LYS A 44 6.32 -9.83 11.26
N PRO A 45 5.77 -10.33 12.38
CA PRO A 45 6.47 -11.30 13.21
C PRO A 45 6.86 -12.54 12.40
N VAL A 46 8.08 -13.02 12.65
CA VAL A 46 8.64 -14.23 12.03
C VAL A 46 8.59 -15.33 13.08
N GLU A 47 7.73 -16.33 12.89
CA GLU A 47 7.68 -17.52 13.73
C GLU A 47 8.33 -18.68 12.98
N LYS A 48 9.39 -19.26 13.54
CA LYS A 48 10.09 -20.44 12.96
C LYS A 48 10.52 -20.24 11.50
N GLY A 49 11.07 -19.06 11.18
CA GLY A 49 11.49 -18.70 9.83
C GLY A 49 10.36 -18.40 8.84
N LYS A 50 9.09 -18.47 9.27
CA LYS A 50 7.92 -18.14 8.45
C LYS A 50 7.33 -16.82 8.91
N VAL A 51 7.19 -15.87 7.98
CA VAL A 51 6.52 -14.59 8.22
C VAL A 51 5.04 -14.86 8.47
N LYS A 52 4.51 -14.47 9.62
CA LYS A 52 3.08 -14.60 9.93
C LYS A 52 2.29 -13.60 9.10
N VAL A 53 1.88 -14.00 7.90
CA VAL A 53 1.23 -13.12 6.92
C VAL A 53 -0.06 -12.47 7.46
N ARG A 54 -0.78 -13.16 8.37
CA ARG A 54 -2.02 -12.69 9.01
C ARG A 54 -1.81 -12.03 10.39
N ALA A 55 -0.61 -11.60 10.73
CA ALA A 55 -0.39 -10.86 11.97
C ALA A 55 -1.16 -9.52 11.98
N LEU A 56 -1.75 -9.19 13.12
CA LEU A 56 -2.44 -7.93 13.40
C LEU A 56 -1.48 -6.86 13.95
N GLU A 57 -0.20 -7.20 14.07
CA GLU A 57 0.85 -6.36 14.65
C GLU A 57 2.13 -6.46 13.82
N TYR A 58 2.90 -5.38 13.81
CA TYR A 58 4.25 -5.31 13.29
C TYR A 58 5.21 -5.44 14.46
N VAL A 59 6.23 -6.28 14.34
CA VAL A 59 7.23 -6.54 15.37
C VAL A 59 8.62 -6.18 14.85
N CYS A 60 9.39 -5.46 15.65
CA CYS A 60 10.79 -5.20 15.36
C CYS A 60 11.61 -6.49 15.58
N PRO A 61 12.39 -6.95 14.58
CA PRO A 61 13.19 -8.17 14.71
C PRO A 61 14.37 -8.03 15.69
N VAL A 62 14.80 -6.81 16.02
CA VAL A 62 15.98 -6.56 16.88
C VAL A 62 15.59 -6.39 18.35
N CYS A 63 14.55 -5.62 18.64
CA CYS A 63 14.18 -5.30 20.02
C CYS A 63 12.85 -5.90 20.48
N GLY A 64 12.15 -6.65 19.60
CA GLY A 64 10.87 -7.28 19.91
C GLY A 64 9.70 -6.30 20.12
N HIS A 65 9.88 -5.01 19.81
CA HIS A 65 8.80 -4.03 19.96
C HIS A 65 7.67 -4.32 18.97
N ALA A 66 6.47 -4.57 19.49
CA ALA A 66 5.25 -4.79 18.72
C ALA A 66 4.41 -3.50 18.64
N VAL A 67 3.92 -3.17 17.44
CA VAL A 67 3.00 -2.06 17.18
C VAL A 67 1.77 -2.61 16.46
N PRO A 68 0.54 -2.23 16.87
CA PRO A 68 -0.68 -2.64 16.19
C PRO A 68 -0.67 -2.22 14.72
N LYS A 69 -1.24 -3.05 13.85
CA LYS A 69 -1.29 -2.80 12.41
C LYS A 69 -1.95 -1.48 12.07
N ASP A 70 -3.08 -1.14 12.69
CA ASP A 70 -3.79 0.10 12.39
C ASP A 70 -2.96 1.33 12.80
N ALA A 71 -2.37 1.30 13.99
CA ALA A 71 -1.50 2.37 14.47
C ALA A 71 -0.25 2.55 13.60
N TYR A 72 0.36 1.46 13.17
CA TYR A 72 1.52 1.49 12.27
C TYR A 72 1.10 1.93 10.86
N GLU A 73 0.01 1.41 10.29
CA GLU A 73 -0.45 1.80 8.95
C GLU A 73 -0.89 3.27 8.87
N ASP A 74 -1.34 3.89 9.97
CA ASP A 74 -1.67 5.32 10.05
C ASP A 74 -0.43 6.24 9.98
N THR A 75 0.75 5.79 10.44
CA THR A 75 2.00 6.57 10.32
C THR A 75 2.63 6.46 8.94
N LEU A 76 2.28 5.42 8.18
CA LEU A 76 2.84 5.17 6.87
C LEU A 76 2.33 6.15 5.81
N THR A 77 3.25 6.56 4.92
CA THR A 77 2.94 7.34 3.72
C THR A 77 3.08 6.46 2.47
N VAL A 78 2.06 6.47 1.62
CA VAL A 78 2.10 5.82 0.30
C VAL A 78 2.53 6.82 -0.75
N ASN A 79 3.52 6.41 -1.53
CA ASN A 79 3.95 7.10 -2.73
C ASN A 79 3.37 6.38 -3.94
N VAL A 80 2.76 7.15 -4.83
CA VAL A 80 2.10 6.66 -6.03
C VAL A 80 2.71 7.36 -7.22
N GLN A 81 3.26 6.60 -8.16
CA GLN A 81 3.62 7.08 -9.48
C GLN A 81 2.64 6.51 -10.49
N TYR A 82 1.94 7.37 -11.22
CA TYR A 82 0.91 6.94 -12.14
C TYR A 82 1.00 7.66 -13.48
N THR A 83 0.42 7.03 -14.49
CA THR A 83 0.21 7.52 -15.84
C THR A 83 -1.28 7.42 -16.08
N CYS A 84 -1.93 8.58 -16.24
CA CYS A 84 -3.37 8.63 -16.43
C CYS A 84 -3.76 8.01 -17.78
N LYS A 85 -4.69 7.07 -17.76
CA LYS A 85 -5.24 6.45 -18.97
C LYS A 85 -6.06 7.45 -19.81
N SER A 86 -6.67 8.44 -19.16
CA SER A 86 -7.57 9.40 -19.81
C SER A 86 -6.83 10.56 -20.47
N CYS A 87 -5.85 11.17 -19.78
CA CYS A 87 -5.12 12.34 -20.30
C CYS A 87 -3.66 12.03 -20.69
N GLY A 88 -3.14 10.84 -20.42
CA GLY A 88 -1.76 10.46 -20.71
C GLY A 88 -0.71 11.09 -19.77
N THR A 89 -1.11 12.03 -18.92
CA THR A 89 -0.20 12.71 -17.98
C THR A 89 0.35 11.73 -16.94
N SER A 90 1.66 11.71 -16.80
CA SER A 90 2.34 11.05 -15.69
C SER A 90 2.45 12.00 -14.51
N GLY A 91 2.16 11.51 -13.31
CA GLY A 91 2.28 12.26 -12.08
C GLY A 91 2.74 11.38 -10.92
N GLU A 92 3.17 12.05 -9.86
CA GLU A 92 3.46 11.43 -8.57
C GLU A 92 2.59 12.06 -7.49
N VAL A 93 2.05 11.24 -6.60
CA VAL A 93 1.22 11.67 -5.47
C VAL A 93 1.69 10.92 -4.22
N SER A 94 1.95 11.66 -3.16
CA SER A 94 2.23 11.12 -1.83
C SER A 94 1.06 11.43 -0.92
N GLN A 95 0.51 10.41 -0.26
CA GLN A 95 -0.62 10.57 0.67
C GLN A 95 -0.48 9.58 1.84
N PRO A 96 -1.15 9.81 2.98
CA PRO A 96 -1.18 8.84 4.08
C PRO A 96 -1.75 7.49 3.61
N TYR A 97 -1.24 6.40 4.17
CA TYR A 97 -1.59 5.04 3.79
C TYR A 97 -2.96 4.61 4.31
N LYS A 98 -4.02 5.19 3.75
CA LYS A 98 -5.41 4.85 4.11
C LYS A 98 -6.10 4.08 3.00
N ARG A 99 -6.30 2.78 3.23
CA ARG A 99 -7.09 1.92 2.34
C ARG A 99 -8.57 2.15 2.62
N LYS A 100 -9.28 2.77 1.67
CA LYS A 100 -10.74 2.93 1.74
C LYS A 100 -11.42 1.85 0.89
N THR A 101 -12.63 1.46 1.26
CA THR A 101 -13.41 0.54 0.44
C THR A 101 -13.95 1.31 -0.77
N PHE A 102 -13.46 0.99 -1.96
CA PHE A 102 -13.90 1.57 -3.22
C PHE A 102 -14.45 0.43 -4.10
N GLN A 103 -15.75 0.48 -4.42
CA GLN A 103 -16.43 -0.54 -5.22
C GLN A 103 -16.25 -1.97 -4.66
N GLY A 104 -16.47 -2.15 -3.35
CA GLY A 104 -16.35 -3.46 -2.67
C GLY A 104 -14.91 -3.95 -2.45
N VAL A 105 -13.90 -3.21 -2.89
CA VAL A 105 -12.48 -3.58 -2.78
C VAL A 105 -11.73 -2.51 -1.99
N LYS A 106 -10.89 -2.93 -1.02
CA LYS A 106 -9.99 -2.01 -0.32
C LYS A 106 -8.94 -1.47 -1.32
N ALA A 107 -9.00 -0.18 -1.59
CA ALA A 107 -8.15 0.51 -2.56
C ALA A 107 -7.63 1.84 -1.99
N ILE A 108 -6.47 2.26 -2.49
CA ILE A 108 -5.94 3.60 -2.24
C ILE A 108 -6.44 4.46 -3.40
N VAL A 109 -7.33 5.42 -3.12
CA VAL A 109 -7.91 6.28 -4.15
C VAL A 109 -7.15 7.59 -4.15
N PHE A 110 -6.62 7.96 -5.31
CA PHE A 110 -5.96 9.24 -5.51
C PHE A 110 -6.53 9.94 -6.74
N GLU A 111 -6.37 11.26 -6.80
CA GLU A 111 -6.90 12.09 -7.89
C GLU A 111 -5.78 12.44 -8.86
N CYS A 112 -6.05 12.33 -10.17
CA CYS A 112 -5.10 12.74 -11.18
C CYS A 112 -4.92 14.27 -11.15
N THR A 113 -3.67 14.74 -11.18
CA THR A 113 -3.32 16.17 -11.18
C THR A 113 -3.73 16.90 -12.45
N GLY A 114 -3.85 16.18 -13.58
CA GLY A 114 -4.21 16.78 -14.88
C GLY A 114 -5.72 16.80 -15.17
N CYS A 115 -6.42 15.70 -14.87
CA CYS A 115 -7.84 15.55 -15.23
C CYS A 115 -8.78 15.32 -14.04
N HIS A 116 -8.25 15.32 -12.81
CA HIS A 116 -9.00 15.10 -11.56
C HIS A 116 -9.81 13.79 -11.49
N VAL A 117 -9.55 12.85 -12.41
CA VAL A 117 -10.17 11.53 -12.37
C VAL A 117 -9.61 10.74 -11.18
N LYS A 118 -10.51 10.11 -10.42
CA LYS A 118 -10.18 9.23 -9.30
C LYS A 118 -9.62 7.91 -9.81
N ILE A 119 -8.37 7.62 -9.48
CA ILE A 119 -7.70 6.38 -9.84
C ILE A 119 -7.60 5.52 -8.58
N PRO A 120 -8.39 4.44 -8.46
CA PRO A 120 -8.22 3.49 -7.37
C PRO A 120 -6.96 2.65 -7.63
N ILE A 121 -6.20 2.35 -6.59
CA ILE A 121 -5.12 1.36 -6.60
C ILE A 121 -5.57 0.19 -5.73
N THR A 122 -6.05 -0.86 -6.39
CA THR A 122 -6.36 -2.12 -5.72
C THR A 122 -5.10 -2.99 -5.62
N LYS A 123 -5.18 -4.02 -4.75
CA LYS A 123 -4.15 -5.06 -4.66
C LYS A 123 -4.09 -5.83 -5.99
N LYS A 124 -2.89 -6.28 -6.38
CA LYS A 124 -2.48 -6.93 -7.66
C LYS A 124 -3.36 -8.09 -8.21
N MET A 125 -4.45 -8.46 -7.53
CA MET A 125 -5.35 -9.58 -7.86
C MET A 125 -6.85 -9.28 -7.66
N LYS A 126 -7.25 -8.04 -7.33
CA LYS A 126 -8.67 -7.67 -7.26
C LYS A 126 -8.97 -6.56 -8.26
N ASP A 127 -9.60 -6.92 -9.36
CA ASP A 127 -10.33 -5.96 -10.17
C ASP A 127 -11.55 -5.46 -9.37
N PRO A 128 -11.91 -4.17 -9.48
CA PRO A 128 -13.16 -3.69 -8.92
C PRO A 128 -14.32 -4.50 -9.54
N LYS A 129 -15.08 -5.22 -8.71
CA LYS A 129 -16.26 -5.97 -9.16
C LYS A 129 -17.23 -4.95 -9.78
N LYS A 130 -17.66 -5.18 -11.04
CA LYS A 130 -18.83 -4.49 -11.60
C LYS A 130 -20.01 -4.70 -10.64
N LYS A 131 -20.81 -3.65 -10.45
CA LYS A 131 -21.98 -3.59 -9.56
C LYS A 131 -22.84 -4.87 -9.74
N GLY A 132 -22.81 -5.80 -8.78
CA GLY A 132 -23.64 -7.00 -8.84
C GLY A 132 -23.30 -8.19 -7.94
N ASP A 133 -22.08 -8.31 -7.41
CA ASP A 133 -21.67 -9.58 -6.76
C ASP A 133 -21.33 -9.39 -5.27
N VAL A 134 -22.33 -9.71 -4.45
CA VAL A 134 -22.31 -9.67 -2.97
C VAL A 134 -21.54 -10.90 -2.49
N ASP A 135 -20.36 -10.71 -1.89
CA ASP A 135 -19.70 -11.79 -1.15
C ASP A 135 -19.97 -11.59 0.34
N ALA A 136 -20.88 -12.41 0.83
CA ALA A 136 -21.12 -12.67 2.24
C ALA A 136 -19.98 -13.53 2.78
N GLU A 137 -19.04 -12.93 3.48
CA GLU A 137 -18.12 -13.66 4.37
C GLU A 137 -17.77 -12.75 5.55
N GLU A 138 -18.81 -12.37 6.30
CA GLU A 138 -18.71 -12.26 7.76
C GLU A 138 -19.25 -13.56 8.33
N LEU A 139 -18.38 -14.33 8.98
CA LEU A 139 -18.66 -15.12 10.20
C LEU A 139 -17.31 -15.48 10.83
#